data_AF-A0A0B2PSA0-F1
#
_entry.id   AF-A0A0B2PSA0-F1
#
_cell.length_a   1.000
_cell.length_b   1.000
_cell.length_c   1.000
_cell.angle_alpha   90.00
_cell.angle_beta   90.00
_cell.angle_gamma   90.00
#
_symmetry.space_group_name_H-M   'P 1'
#
loop_
_entity.id
_entity.type
_entity.pdbx_description
1 polymer ?
#
loop_
_entity_poly.entity_id
_entity_poly.type
_entity_poly.pdbx_seq_one_letter_code
_entity_poly.pdbx_strand_id
1 'polypeptide(L)'
;MNALNIKHTRAHQGLARVYHLKNLRKAAYDEMTKLIEKARSNASAYEKRSEYCDRDMAKSDLSMASQLDPLRTYPYRYRAAVLMDDHKEAEAIEELSRAIDFKPDLQLLHLRAAFYDSMGDFVSAVRDCEAALCLDPIHNEILDLCNKAREHIREPK
;
A
#
# COMPACT_ATOMS: atom_id res chain seq x y z
N MET A 1 15.94 -27.22 22.73
CA MET A 1 14.75 -26.97 21.88
C MET A 1 15.14 -25.98 20.79
N ASN A 2 15.20 -26.41 19.53
CA ASN A 2 15.46 -25.48 18.43
C ASN A 2 14.22 -24.61 18.19
N ALA A 3 14.40 -23.29 18.11
CA ALA A 3 13.36 -22.34 17.67
C ALA A 3 12.80 -22.67 16.26
N LEU A 4 13.39 -23.65 15.58
CA LEU A 4 13.00 -24.18 14.27
C LEU A 4 11.70 -25.03 14.29
N ASN A 5 11.12 -25.33 15.46
CA ASN A 5 9.84 -26.05 15.56
C ASN A 5 8.67 -25.15 15.96
N ILE A 6 8.81 -23.83 15.75
CA ILE A 6 7.79 -22.86 16.13
C ILE A 6 6.69 -22.87 15.05
N LYS A 7 5.54 -23.46 15.39
CA LYS A 7 4.28 -23.44 14.62
C LYS A 7 3.63 -22.04 14.53
N HIS A 8 4.36 -20.97 14.83
CA HIS A 8 3.83 -19.61 14.87
C HIS A 8 4.29 -18.82 13.65
N THR A 9 3.33 -18.30 12.90
CA THR A 9 3.51 -17.35 11.78
C THR A 9 4.45 -16.19 12.11
N ARG A 10 4.42 -15.71 13.36
CA ARG A 10 5.32 -14.65 13.86
C ARG A 10 6.81 -15.03 13.85
N ALA A 11 7.16 -16.30 14.03
CA ALA A 11 8.56 -16.73 14.03
C ALA A 11 9.16 -16.70 12.62
N HIS A 12 8.40 -17.11 11.60
CA HIS A 12 8.83 -17.00 10.21
C HIS A 12 9.05 -15.54 9.80
N GLN A 13 8.15 -14.63 10.20
CA GLN A 13 8.32 -13.19 9.97
C GLN A 13 9.58 -12.63 10.64
N GLY A 14 9.81 -12.99 11.92
CA GLY A 14 11.01 -12.57 12.64
C GLY A 14 12.29 -13.07 11.99
N LEU A 15 12.32 -14.33 11.56
CA LEU A 15 13.49 -14.93 10.91
C LEU A 15 13.75 -14.33 9.52
N ALA A 16 12.70 -14.11 8.71
CA ALA A 16 12.81 -13.44 7.43
C ALA A 16 13.39 -12.02 7.58
N ARG A 17 12.95 -11.28 8.60
CA ARG A 17 13.51 -9.96 8.94
C ARG A 17 15.00 -10.04 9.27
N VAL A 18 15.43 -11.03 10.05
CA VAL A 18 16.86 -11.24 10.36
C VAL A 18 17.66 -11.54 9.09
N TYR A 19 17.16 -12.40 8.20
CA TYR A 19 17.81 -12.67 6.92
C TYR A 19 17.92 -11.42 6.06
N HIS A 20 16.86 -10.61 5.98
CA HIS A 20 16.85 -9.37 5.23
C HIS A 20 17.86 -8.36 5.75
N LEU A 21 17.94 -8.17 7.07
CA LEU A 21 18.94 -7.30 7.70
C LEU A 21 20.38 -7.75 7.47
N LYS A 22 20.59 -9.05 7.20
CA LYS A 22 21.89 -9.63 6.81
C LYS A 22 22.15 -9.58 5.30
N ASN A 23 21.31 -8.88 4.53
CA ASN A 23 21.33 -8.84 3.07
C ASN A 23 21.13 -10.22 2.39
N LEU A 24 20.54 -11.19 3.09
CA LEU A 24 20.23 -12.52 2.58
C LEU A 24 18.81 -12.53 2.00
N ARG A 25 18.59 -11.75 0.93
CA ARG A 25 17.26 -11.51 0.35
C ARG A 25 16.53 -12.80 -0.05
N LYS A 26 17.22 -13.73 -0.71
CA LYS A 26 16.66 -15.04 -1.09
C LYS A 26 16.22 -15.84 0.13
N ALA A 27 17.06 -15.92 1.16
CA ALA A 27 16.71 -16.66 2.39
C ALA A 27 15.51 -16.03 3.11
N ALA A 28 15.41 -14.69 3.11
CA ALA A 28 14.24 -14.00 3.65
C ALA A 28 12.96 -14.36 2.88
N TYR A 29 13.02 -14.34 1.55
CA TYR A 29 11.89 -14.70 0.69
C TYR A 29 11.47 -16.16 0.84
N ASP A 30 12.44 -17.09 0.86
CA ASP A 30 12.19 -18.52 1.04
C ASP A 30 11.54 -18.78 2.40
N GLU A 31 11.97 -18.06 3.46
CA GLU A 31 11.37 -18.17 4.78
C GLU A 31 9.93 -17.65 4.83
N MET A 32 9.64 -16.56 4.10
CA MET A 32 8.27 -16.06 3.94
C MET A 32 7.39 -16.95 3.06
N THR A 33 7.98 -17.75 2.17
CA THR A 33 7.23 -18.76 1.41
C THR A 33 6.71 -19.87 2.32
N LYS A 34 7.52 -20.32 3.29
CA LYS A 34 7.07 -21.25 4.34
C LYS A 34 5.93 -20.64 5.17
N LEU A 35 5.98 -19.34 5.45
CA LEU A 35 4.88 -18.65 6.13
C LEU A 35 3.56 -18.79 5.36
N ILE A 36 3.57 -18.58 4.03
CA ILE A 36 2.37 -18.68 3.19
C ILE A 36 1.76 -20.08 3.26
N GLU A 37 2.58 -21.13 3.16
CA GLU A 37 2.13 -22.52 3.30
C GLU A 37 1.48 -22.78 4.67
N LYS A 38 2.09 -22.27 5.75
CA LYS A 38 1.56 -22.44 7.11
C LYS A 38 0.32 -21.61 7.38
N ALA A 39 0.24 -20.40 6.81
CA ALA A 39 -0.89 -19.49 6.93
C ALA A 39 -2.05 -19.87 5.99
N ARG A 40 -1.96 -21.01 5.28
CA ARG A 40 -2.97 -21.50 4.32
C ARG A 40 -3.31 -20.46 3.25
N SER A 41 -2.29 -19.84 2.68
CA SER A 41 -2.45 -18.87 1.59
C SER A 41 -3.36 -17.69 1.95
N ASN A 42 -3.20 -17.15 3.16
CA ASN A 42 -3.89 -15.92 3.57
C ASN A 42 -3.26 -14.69 2.88
N ALA A 43 -4.10 -13.74 2.44
CA ALA A 43 -3.72 -12.45 1.86
C ALA A 43 -2.58 -11.74 2.63
N SER A 44 -2.64 -11.73 3.96
CA SER A 44 -1.61 -11.08 4.80
C SER A 44 -0.23 -11.71 4.66
N ALA A 45 -0.14 -13.01 4.35
CA ALA A 45 1.15 -13.69 4.17
C ALA A 45 1.81 -13.32 2.84
N TYR A 46 1.02 -13.17 1.77
CA TYR A 46 1.49 -12.67 0.48
C TYR A 46 1.92 -11.19 0.58
N GLU A 47 1.11 -10.35 1.22
CA GLU A 47 1.48 -8.96 1.54
C GLU A 47 2.81 -8.88 2.28
N LYS A 48 3.02 -9.73 3.29
CA LYS A 48 4.27 -9.70 4.04
C LYS A 48 5.45 -10.22 3.21
N ARG A 49 5.25 -11.18 2.32
CA ARG A 49 6.32 -11.70 1.45
C ARG A 49 6.76 -10.67 0.40
N SER A 50 5.85 -9.83 -0.09
CA SER A 50 6.19 -8.80 -1.07
C SER A 50 7.24 -7.80 -0.58
N GLU A 51 7.38 -7.62 0.75
CA GLU A 51 8.42 -6.79 1.38
C GLU A 51 9.85 -7.35 1.18
N TYR A 52 10.00 -8.62 0.80
CA TYR A 52 11.28 -9.34 0.75
C TYR A 52 11.73 -9.76 -0.65
N CYS A 53 10.99 -9.41 -1.71
CA CYS A 53 11.30 -9.74 -3.09
C CYS A 53 11.52 -8.50 -3.96
N ASP A 54 11.91 -8.69 -5.23
CA ASP A 54 12.01 -7.61 -6.21
C ASP A 54 10.64 -7.08 -6.64
N ARG A 55 10.66 -6.01 -7.43
CA ARG A 55 9.46 -5.28 -7.84
C ARG A 55 8.44 -6.18 -8.56
N ASP A 56 8.90 -7.10 -9.41
CA ASP A 56 8.01 -7.95 -10.22
C ASP A 56 7.39 -9.06 -9.37
N MET A 57 8.18 -9.71 -8.52
CA MET A 57 7.66 -10.67 -7.56
C MET A 57 6.71 -9.99 -6.56
N ALA A 58 7.02 -8.78 -6.11
CA ALA A 58 6.15 -8.02 -5.21
C ALA A 58 4.80 -7.70 -5.86
N LYS A 59 4.79 -7.29 -7.13
CA LYS A 59 3.55 -7.09 -7.91
C LYS A 59 2.71 -8.38 -7.96
N SER A 60 3.34 -9.53 -8.16
CA SER A 60 2.66 -10.84 -8.18
C SER A 60 2.05 -11.18 -6.82
N ASP A 61 2.83 -11.07 -5.74
CA ASP A 61 2.38 -11.33 -4.38
C ASP A 61 1.22 -10.41 -3.97
N LEU A 62 1.30 -9.13 -4.30
CA LEU A 62 0.25 -8.16 -3.98
C LEU A 62 -1.01 -8.36 -4.83
N SER A 63 -0.87 -8.87 -6.05
CA SER A 63 -2.00 -9.31 -6.88
C SER A 63 -2.74 -10.47 -6.23
N MET A 64 -2.01 -11.47 -5.73
CA MET A 64 -2.59 -12.57 -4.97
C MET A 64 -3.24 -12.08 -3.67
N ALA A 65 -2.59 -11.18 -2.93
CA ALA A 65 -3.13 -10.60 -1.71
C ALA A 65 -4.47 -9.89 -1.95
N SER A 66 -4.57 -9.11 -3.04
CA SER A 66 -5.81 -8.40 -3.41
C SER A 66 -6.93 -9.36 -3.84
N GLN A 67 -6.58 -10.47 -4.49
CA GLN A 67 -7.56 -11.51 -4.89
C GLN A 67 -8.13 -12.24 -3.67
N LEU A 68 -7.30 -12.49 -2.66
CA LEU A 68 -7.67 -13.19 -1.45
C LEU A 68 -8.43 -12.30 -0.46
N ASP A 69 -8.09 -11.02 -0.38
CA ASP A 69 -8.76 -10.03 0.47
C ASP A 69 -8.73 -8.63 -0.17
N PRO A 70 -9.80 -8.26 -0.91
CA PRO A 70 -9.89 -6.95 -1.57
C PRO A 70 -9.92 -5.75 -0.62
N LEU A 71 -10.14 -5.96 0.68
CA LEU A 71 -10.22 -4.87 1.67
C LEU A 71 -8.84 -4.43 2.19
N ARG A 72 -7.77 -5.15 1.83
CA ARG A 72 -6.41 -4.75 2.22
C ARG A 72 -5.95 -3.58 1.38
N THR A 73 -5.60 -2.48 2.02
CA THR A 73 -5.22 -1.23 1.33
C THR A 73 -3.78 -1.26 0.81
N TYR A 74 -2.86 -1.95 1.50
CA TYR A 74 -1.43 -1.95 1.13
C TYR A 74 -1.14 -2.41 -0.31
N PRO A 75 -1.73 -3.52 -0.83
CA PRO A 75 -1.53 -3.92 -2.22
C PRO A 75 -1.84 -2.84 -3.24
N TYR A 76 -2.97 -2.13 -3.08
CA TYR A 76 -3.38 -1.07 -3.99
C TYR A 76 -2.46 0.15 -3.86
N ARG A 77 -2.12 0.56 -2.64
CA ARG A 77 -1.18 1.68 -2.39
C ARG A 77 0.17 1.44 -3.04
N TYR A 78 0.73 0.24 -2.87
CA TYR A 78 2.03 -0.11 -3.44
C TYR A 78 1.98 -0.12 -4.96
N ARG A 79 0.98 -0.80 -5.56
CA ARG A 79 0.84 -0.84 -7.03
C ARG A 79 0.63 0.56 -7.60
N ALA A 80 -0.20 1.39 -6.98
CA ALA A 80 -0.45 2.75 -7.41
C ALA A 80 0.81 3.63 -7.33
N ALA A 81 1.61 3.52 -6.26
CA ALA A 81 2.89 4.22 -6.16
C ALA A 81 3.88 3.79 -7.25
N VAL A 82 3.97 2.49 -7.54
CA VAL A 82 4.81 2.00 -8.63
C VAL A 82 4.32 2.51 -10.00
N LEU A 83 3.00 2.60 -10.21
CA LEU A 83 2.43 3.15 -11.43
C LEU A 83 2.74 4.65 -11.57
N MET A 84 2.70 5.43 -10.48
CA MET A 84 3.13 6.83 -10.49
C MET A 84 4.62 6.98 -10.83
N ASP A 85 5.49 6.16 -10.23
CA ASP A 85 6.92 6.13 -10.55
C ASP A 85 7.18 5.77 -12.02
N ASP A 86 6.33 4.91 -12.59
CA ASP A 86 6.37 4.49 -13.99
C ASP A 86 5.62 5.50 -14.92
N HIS A 87 5.25 6.69 -14.44
CA HIS A 87 4.51 7.75 -15.14
C HIS A 87 3.14 7.33 -15.71
N LYS A 88 2.52 6.29 -15.15
CA LYS A 88 1.21 5.75 -15.51
C LYS A 88 0.14 6.29 -14.56
N GLU A 89 -0.01 7.61 -14.55
CA GLU A 89 -0.85 8.35 -13.61
C GLU A 89 -2.31 7.89 -13.61
N ALA A 90 -2.92 7.73 -14.79
CA ALA A 90 -4.31 7.29 -14.91
C ALA A 90 -4.51 5.87 -14.33
N GLU A 91 -3.58 4.96 -14.59
CA GLU A 91 -3.63 3.59 -14.04
C GLU A 91 -3.46 3.61 -12.51
N ALA A 92 -2.61 4.51 -11.98
CA ALA A 92 -2.43 4.66 -10.54
C ALA A 92 -3.71 5.15 -9.82
N ILE A 93 -4.40 6.13 -10.41
CA ILE A 93 -5.67 6.63 -9.90
C ILE A 93 -6.74 5.55 -9.96
N GLU A 94 -6.82 4.78 -11.05
CA GLU A 94 -7.75 3.66 -11.18
C GLU A 94 -7.47 2.59 -10.10
N GLU A 95 -6.19 2.27 -9.85
CA GLU A 95 -5.77 1.32 -8.82
C GLU A 95 -6.29 1.70 -7.43
N LEU A 96 -6.15 2.97 -7.04
CA LEU A 96 -6.67 3.47 -5.76
C LEU A 96 -8.20 3.55 -5.75
N SER A 97 -8.82 3.91 -6.87
CA SER A 97 -10.27 4.03 -7.00
C SER A 97 -10.96 2.69 -6.78
N ARG A 98 -10.42 1.60 -7.36
CA ARG A 98 -10.95 0.25 -7.13
C ARG A 98 -10.98 -0.11 -5.65
N ALA A 99 -9.93 0.25 -4.89
CA ALA A 99 -9.87 -0.03 -3.45
C ALA A 99 -10.86 0.83 -2.65
N ILE A 100 -10.97 2.12 -3.00
CA ILE A 100 -11.89 3.07 -2.37
C ILE A 100 -13.35 2.66 -2.61
N ASP A 101 -13.68 2.12 -3.79
CA ASP A 101 -15.02 1.64 -4.14
C ASP A 101 -15.45 0.45 -3.27
N PHE A 102 -14.51 -0.40 -2.83
CA PHE A 102 -14.81 -1.46 -1.85
C PHE A 102 -15.02 -0.86 -0.45
N LYS A 103 -14.11 0.00 -0.02
CA LYS A 103 -14.19 0.68 1.28
C LYS A 103 -13.37 1.97 1.25
N PRO A 104 -14.01 3.13 1.46
CA PRO A 104 -13.28 4.37 1.71
C PRO A 104 -12.36 4.22 2.92
N ASP A 105 -11.08 4.54 2.72
CA ASP A 105 -10.04 4.47 3.75
C ASP A 105 -9.23 5.77 3.75
N LEU A 106 -8.88 6.23 4.94
CA LEU A 106 -8.16 7.49 5.14
C LEU A 106 -6.85 7.53 4.35
N GLN A 107 -6.08 6.43 4.36
CA GLN A 107 -4.77 6.38 3.69
C GLN A 107 -4.92 6.31 2.17
N LEU A 108 -5.96 5.66 1.66
CA LEU A 108 -6.24 5.60 0.22
C LEU A 108 -6.67 6.96 -0.31
N LEU A 109 -7.59 7.64 0.38
CA LEU A 109 -8.07 8.96 0.00
C LEU A 109 -6.94 9.99 0.07
N HIS A 110 -6.14 9.98 1.15
CA HIS A 110 -4.98 10.86 1.27
C HIS A 110 -3.97 10.63 0.13
N LEU A 111 -3.64 9.36 -0.18
CA LEU A 111 -2.70 9.06 -1.25
C LEU A 111 -3.23 9.50 -2.63
N ARG A 112 -4.52 9.27 -2.91
CA ARG A 112 -5.12 9.66 -4.19
C ARG A 112 -5.21 11.19 -4.31
N ALA A 113 -5.51 11.90 -3.22
CA ALA A 113 -5.43 13.36 -3.17
C ALA A 113 -4.01 13.88 -3.47
N ALA A 114 -2.98 13.26 -2.90
CA ALA A 114 -1.59 13.63 -3.16
C ALA A 114 -1.19 13.40 -4.62
N PHE A 115 -1.70 12.33 -5.25
CA PHE A 115 -1.49 12.10 -6.69
C PHE A 115 -2.18 13.17 -7.52
N TYR A 116 -3.43 13.52 -7.20
CA TYR A 116 -4.14 14.62 -7.86
C TYR A 116 -3.42 15.97 -7.72
N ASP A 117 -2.89 16.30 -6.54
CA ASP A 117 -2.06 17.49 -6.33
C ASP A 117 -0.80 17.48 -7.22
N SER A 118 -0.12 16.33 -7.33
CA SER A 118 1.07 16.20 -8.18
C SER A 118 0.78 16.35 -9.68
N MET A 119 -0.43 15.98 -10.11
CA MET A 119 -0.91 16.13 -11.49
C MET A 119 -1.48 17.54 -11.76
N GLY A 120 -1.62 18.38 -10.74
CA GLY A 120 -2.26 19.69 -10.84
C GLY A 120 -3.79 19.66 -10.90
N ASP A 121 -4.41 18.49 -10.68
CA ASP A 121 -5.87 18.38 -10.55
C ASP A 121 -6.30 18.71 -9.11
N PHE A 122 -6.20 19.99 -8.77
CA PHE A 122 -6.48 20.48 -7.43
C PHE A 122 -7.95 20.28 -7.03
N VAL A 123 -8.88 20.26 -8.00
CA VAL A 123 -10.30 20.03 -7.73
C VAL A 123 -10.52 18.62 -7.21
N SER A 124 -9.96 17.62 -7.88
CA SER A 124 -10.02 16.23 -7.40
C SER A 124 -9.26 16.02 -6.09
N ALA A 125 -8.12 16.70 -5.91
CA ALA A 125 -7.36 16.66 -4.67
C ALA A 125 -8.17 17.16 -3.46
N VAL A 126 -8.85 18.31 -3.60
CA VAL A 126 -9.72 18.86 -2.54
C VAL A 126 -10.87 17.92 -2.22
N ARG A 127 -11.51 17.34 -3.24
CA ARG A 127 -12.62 16.39 -3.05
C ARG A 127 -12.19 15.19 -2.21
N ASP A 128 -11.04 14.59 -2.52
CA ASP A 128 -10.52 13.45 -1.76
C ASP A 128 -10.05 13.86 -0.35
N CYS A 129 -9.48 15.05 -0.18
CA CYS A 129 -9.15 15.60 1.14
C CYS A 129 -10.40 15.77 2.00
N GLU A 130 -11.48 16.34 1.46
CA GLU A 130 -12.75 16.52 2.18
C GLU A 130 -13.37 15.18 2.57
N ALA A 131 -13.33 14.19 1.68
CA ALA A 131 -13.76 12.84 1.99
C ALA A 131 -12.91 12.22 3.11
N ALA A 132 -11.60 12.44 3.10
CA ALA A 132 -10.70 11.94 4.13
C ALA A 132 -10.90 12.64 5.48
N LEU A 133 -11.14 13.96 5.49
CA LEU A 133 -11.45 14.74 6.69
C LEU A 133 -12.82 14.40 7.29
N CYS A 134 -13.75 13.85 6.51
CA CYS A 134 -14.96 13.25 7.05
C CYS A 134 -14.66 12.00 7.91
N LEU A 135 -13.57 11.28 7.62
CA LEU A 135 -13.13 10.10 8.38
C LEU A 135 -12.27 10.50 9.59
N ASP A 136 -11.37 11.47 9.41
CA ASP A 136 -10.54 12.02 10.48
C ASP A 136 -10.42 13.56 10.35
N PRO A 137 -11.26 14.32 11.08
CA PRO A 137 -11.31 15.78 10.96
C PRO A 137 -10.05 16.52 11.44
N ILE A 138 -9.18 15.86 12.22
CA ILE A 138 -8.00 16.50 12.84
C ILE A 138 -6.67 16.02 12.24
N HIS A 139 -6.72 15.40 11.06
CA HIS A 139 -5.52 14.92 10.38
C HIS A 139 -4.74 16.06 9.72
N ASN A 140 -3.71 16.56 10.42
CA ASN A 140 -2.93 17.74 10.00
C ASN A 140 -2.42 17.67 8.56
N GLU A 141 -1.83 16.55 8.13
CA GLU A 141 -1.28 16.44 6.77
C GLU A 141 -2.35 16.60 5.68
N ILE A 142 -3.58 16.15 5.94
CA ILE A 142 -4.68 16.23 4.98
C ILE A 142 -5.26 17.65 4.98
N LEU A 143 -5.33 18.30 6.15
CA LEU A 143 -5.70 19.72 6.25
C LEU A 143 -4.73 20.60 5.45
N ASP A 144 -3.43 20.38 5.62
CA ASP A 144 -2.38 21.13 4.92
C ASP A 144 -2.48 20.93 3.40
N LEU A 145 -2.62 19.68 2.94
CA LEU A 145 -2.83 19.35 1.53
C LEU A 145 -4.10 20.01 0.98
N CYS A 146 -5.21 19.95 1.72
CA CYS A 146 -6.48 20.54 1.30
C CYS A 146 -6.40 22.07 1.18
N ASN A 147 -5.72 22.73 2.13
CA ASN A 147 -5.55 24.19 2.11
C ASN A 147 -4.68 24.62 0.94
N LYS A 148 -3.54 23.95 0.73
CA LYS A 148 -2.65 24.19 -0.41
C LYS A 148 -3.39 24.01 -1.75
N ALA A 149 -4.13 22.92 -1.91
CA ALA A 149 -4.88 22.68 -3.15
C ALA A 149 -5.98 23.75 -3.38
N ARG A 150 -6.66 24.21 -2.32
CA ARG A 150 -7.65 25.31 -2.41
C ARG A 150 -7.02 26.65 -2.80
N GLU A 151 -5.81 26.95 -2.33
CA GLU A 151 -5.07 28.15 -2.75
C GLU A 151 -4.78 28.12 -4.25
N HIS A 152 -4.31 26.97 -4.77
CA HIS A 152 -4.07 26.81 -6.20
C HIS A 152 -5.33 26.95 -7.07
N ILE A 153 -6.51 26.55 -6.56
CA ILE A 153 -7.79 26.78 -7.25
C ILE A 153 -8.15 28.27 -7.28
N ARG A 154 -7.86 29.02 -6.22
CA ARG A 154 -8.16 30.45 -6.10
C ARG A 154 -7.22 31.33 -6.91
N GLU A 155 -5.97 30.90 -7.06
CA GLU A 155 -4.93 31.58 -7.82
C GLU A 155 -4.47 30.71 -9.01
N PRO A 156 -5.32 30.54 -10.04
CA PRO A 156 -4.92 29.81 -11.23
C PRO A 156 -3.78 30.58 -11.92
N LYS A 157 -2.61 29.94 -12.03
CA LYS A 157 -1.44 30.47 -12.75
C LYS A 157 -1.68 30.54 -14.25
#